data_AF-A0A929K995-F1
#
_entry.id   AF-A0A929K995-F1
#
_cell.length_a   1.000
_cell.length_b   1.000
_cell.length_c   1.000
_cell.angle_alpha   90.00
_cell.angle_beta   90.00
_cell.angle_gamma   90.00
#
_symmetry.space_group_name_H-M   'P 1'
#
loop_
_entity.id
_entity.type
_entity.pdbx_description
1 polymer ?
#
loop_
_entity_poly.entity_id
_entity_poly.type
_entity_poly.pdbx_seq_one_letter_code
_entity_poly.pdbx_strand_id
1 'polypeptide(L)'
;LETKISDLIQKLNWLTMEVETKTGKRIVVIVDDLDKLTRVKQAEDFFYKNYGLLIQPKCFVIYTFPIPLTFNPYYENVRPAFDDDIILPQLPVKSKDGKRVNEQNLNFYKGIVEKRMNLDLIEENALEEAIVSTGKTSEFISIMRDAAIKAYRNENEKITKEEVEKALEKLRRTYDRTLTEAHKKR
;
A
#
# COMPACT_ATOMS: atom_id res chain seq x y z
N LEU A 1 -21.60 6.57 27.56
CA LEU A 1 -20.84 6.68 26.28
C LEU A 1 -21.57 5.95 25.16
N GLU A 2 -22.10 4.76 25.41
CA GLU A 2 -22.88 3.95 24.44
C GLU A 2 -24.03 4.69 23.76
N THR A 3 -24.83 5.46 24.50
CA THR A 3 -25.93 6.27 23.93
C THR A 3 -25.43 7.24 22.85
N LYS A 4 -24.26 7.85 23.02
CA LYS A 4 -23.71 8.81 22.05
C LYS A 4 -23.22 8.16 20.76
N ILE A 5 -22.71 6.92 20.83
CA ILE A 5 -22.22 6.18 19.66
C ILE A 5 -23.39 5.62 18.85
N SER A 6 -24.40 5.05 19.52
CA SER A 6 -25.63 4.59 18.87
C SER A 6 -26.33 5.74 18.13
N ASP A 7 -26.46 6.91 18.77
CA ASP A 7 -27.04 8.10 18.15
C ASP A 7 -26.24 8.55 16.91
N LEU A 8 -24.90 8.45 16.95
CA LEU A 8 -24.04 8.79 15.82
C LEU A 8 -24.24 7.83 14.65
N ILE A 9 -24.30 6.53 14.92
CA ILE A 9 -24.55 5.50 13.91
C ILE A 9 -25.93 5.69 13.29
N GLN A 10 -26.94 6.01 14.08
CA GLN A 10 -28.28 6.29 13.58
C GLN A 10 -28.29 7.52 12.65
N LYS A 11 -27.63 8.60 13.05
CA LYS A 11 -27.50 9.80 12.21
C LYS A 11 -26.73 9.53 10.92
N LEU A 12 -25.65 8.76 10.98
CA LEU A 12 -24.91 8.32 9.79
C LEU A 12 -25.84 7.53 8.84
N ASN A 13 -26.60 6.59 9.37
CA ASN A 13 -27.52 5.77 8.58
C ASN A 13 -28.65 6.59 7.94
N TRP A 14 -29.18 7.59 8.64
CA TRP A 14 -30.16 8.52 8.07
C TRP A 14 -29.56 9.38 6.95
N LEU A 15 -28.36 9.92 7.16
CA LEU A 15 -27.66 10.70 6.15
C LEU A 15 -27.38 9.86 4.90
N THR A 16 -26.90 8.63 5.08
CA THR A 16 -26.68 7.69 3.98
C THR A 16 -27.97 7.46 3.20
N MET A 17 -29.06 7.12 3.88
CA MET A 17 -30.36 6.88 3.23
C MET A 17 -30.85 8.10 2.46
N GLU A 18 -30.71 9.30 3.02
CA GLU A 18 -31.14 10.54 2.38
C GLU A 18 -30.34 10.82 1.10
N VAL A 19 -29.01 10.65 1.15
CA VAL A 19 -28.14 10.87 -0.01
C VAL A 19 -28.39 9.81 -1.09
N GLU A 20 -28.49 8.53 -0.73
CA GLU A 20 -28.79 7.47 -1.71
C GLU A 20 -30.15 7.70 -2.38
N THR A 21 -31.17 8.10 -1.61
CA THR A 21 -32.52 8.39 -2.13
C THR A 21 -32.51 9.57 -3.11
N LYS A 22 -31.82 10.66 -2.76
CA LYS A 22 -31.77 11.87 -3.61
C LYS A 22 -30.93 11.68 -4.86
N THR A 23 -29.87 10.88 -4.78
CA THR A 23 -28.92 10.71 -5.89
C THR A 23 -29.22 9.50 -6.77
N GLY A 24 -29.99 8.52 -6.26
CA GLY A 24 -30.19 7.22 -6.90
C GLY A 24 -28.91 6.36 -6.95
N LYS A 25 -27.85 6.74 -6.22
CA LYS A 25 -26.56 6.05 -6.21
C LYS A 25 -26.30 5.44 -4.84
N ARG A 26 -25.63 4.28 -4.81
CA ARG A 26 -25.17 3.68 -3.56
C ARG A 26 -23.94 4.41 -3.02
N ILE A 27 -23.87 4.57 -1.70
CA ILE A 27 -22.72 5.17 -1.02
C ILE A 27 -21.66 4.10 -0.74
N VAL A 28 -20.41 4.45 -1.02
CA VAL A 28 -19.22 3.72 -0.60
C VAL A 28 -18.37 4.65 0.27
N VAL A 29 -18.03 4.18 1.47
CA VAL A 29 -17.11 4.85 2.40
C VAL A 29 -15.79 4.11 2.39
N ILE A 30 -14.69 4.81 2.17
CA ILE A 30 -13.34 4.23 2.27
C ILE A 30 -12.67 4.87 3.47
N VAL A 31 -12.36 4.05 4.47
CA VAL A 31 -11.64 4.45 5.68
C VAL A 31 -10.21 3.95 5.56
N ASP A 32 -9.36 4.85 5.07
CA ASP A 32 -7.94 4.62 4.85
C ASP A 32 -7.10 4.82 6.13
N ASP A 33 -5.86 4.38 6.11
CA ASP A 33 -4.84 4.61 7.16
C ASP A 33 -5.15 4.06 8.57
N LEU A 34 -6.12 3.18 8.73
CA LEU A 34 -6.36 2.48 10.01
C LEU A 34 -5.27 1.44 10.33
N ASP A 35 -4.48 1.03 9.34
CA ASP A 35 -3.27 0.23 9.53
C ASP A 35 -2.16 1.01 10.27
N LYS A 36 -2.24 2.35 10.31
CA LYS A 36 -1.32 3.23 11.03
C LYS A 36 -1.68 3.44 12.50
N LEU A 37 -2.64 2.70 13.05
CA LEU A 37 -2.92 2.71 14.48
C LEU A 37 -1.69 2.25 15.27
N THR A 38 -0.87 3.22 15.70
CA THR A 38 0.50 3.03 16.23
C THR A 38 0.58 2.20 17.52
N ARG A 39 -0.53 2.05 18.24
CA ARG A 39 -0.60 1.27 19.48
C ARG A 39 -1.35 -0.03 19.20
N VAL A 40 -0.65 -1.16 19.30
CA VAL A 40 -1.21 -2.51 19.11
C VAL A 40 -2.53 -2.67 19.87
N LYS A 41 -2.56 -2.29 21.15
CA LYS A 41 -3.78 -2.37 21.97
C LYS A 41 -4.95 -1.55 21.43
N GLN A 42 -4.67 -0.35 20.89
CA GLN A 42 -5.72 0.49 20.29
C GLN A 42 -6.27 -0.15 19.02
N ALA A 43 -5.40 -0.72 18.19
CA ALA A 43 -5.80 -1.41 16.97
C ALA A 43 -6.62 -2.68 17.31
N GLU A 44 -6.19 -3.47 18.29
CA GLU A 44 -6.95 -4.63 18.79
C GLU A 44 -8.29 -4.23 19.40
N ASP A 45 -8.34 -3.17 20.22
CA ASP A 45 -9.60 -2.70 20.79
C ASP A 45 -10.55 -2.25 19.68
N PHE A 46 -10.05 -1.58 18.64
CA PHE A 46 -10.84 -1.12 17.51
C PHE A 46 -11.36 -2.29 16.66
N PHE A 47 -10.47 -3.17 16.22
CA PHE A 47 -10.77 -4.23 15.25
C PHE A 47 -11.26 -5.54 15.86
N TYR A 48 -10.98 -5.83 17.13
CA TYR A 48 -11.38 -7.10 17.76
C TYR A 48 -12.45 -6.94 18.83
N LYS A 49 -12.39 -5.88 19.64
CA LYS A 49 -13.42 -5.67 20.68
C LYS A 49 -14.63 -4.92 20.15
N ASN A 50 -14.41 -3.97 19.25
CA ASN A 50 -15.44 -3.04 18.79
C ASN A 50 -15.84 -3.22 17.32
N TYR A 51 -15.48 -4.34 16.68
CA TYR A 51 -15.81 -4.60 15.27
C TYR A 51 -17.31 -4.53 14.98
N GLY A 52 -18.15 -4.86 15.96
CA GLY A 52 -19.61 -4.74 15.85
C GLY A 52 -20.10 -3.32 15.56
N LEU A 53 -19.30 -2.28 15.85
CA LEU A 53 -19.59 -0.90 15.45
C LEU A 53 -19.22 -0.62 13.98
N LEU A 54 -18.25 -1.35 13.43
CA LEU A 54 -17.76 -1.18 12.05
C LEU A 54 -18.75 -1.75 11.02
N ILE A 55 -19.57 -2.71 11.41
CA ILE A 55 -20.55 -3.35 10.52
C ILE A 55 -21.96 -2.73 10.61
N GLN A 56 -22.16 -1.73 11.47
CA GLN A 56 -23.45 -1.05 11.65
C GLN A 56 -23.82 0.02 10.60
N PRO A 57 -22.87 0.70 9.93
CA PRO A 57 -23.21 1.62 8.85
C PRO A 57 -24.00 0.93 7.74
N LYS A 58 -25.13 1.52 7.32
CA LYS A 58 -26.01 1.00 6.25
C LYS A 58 -25.53 1.45 4.86
N CYS A 59 -24.24 1.30 4.59
CA CYS A 59 -23.59 1.56 3.30
C CYS A 59 -22.45 0.57 3.07
N PHE A 60 -21.89 0.55 1.86
CA PHE A 60 -20.62 -0.15 1.64
C PHE A 60 -19.51 0.60 2.38
N VAL A 61 -18.72 -0.13 3.16
CA VAL A 61 -17.54 0.42 3.83
C VAL A 61 -16.33 -0.45 3.56
N ILE A 62 -15.22 0.18 3.16
CA ILE A 62 -13.92 -0.47 2.99
C ILE A 62 -13.00 0.08 4.06
N TYR A 63 -12.42 -0.81 4.86
CA TYR A 63 -11.47 -0.48 5.91
C TYR A 63 -10.08 -0.97 5.53
N THR A 64 -9.06 -0.13 5.65
CA THR A 64 -7.68 -0.64 5.74
C THR A 64 -7.52 -1.40 7.05
N PHE A 65 -6.82 -2.53 7.04
CA PHE A 65 -6.60 -3.37 8.21
C PHE A 65 -5.10 -3.58 8.43
N PRO A 66 -4.58 -3.43 9.67
CA PRO A 66 -3.16 -3.64 9.93
C PRO A 66 -2.76 -5.11 9.70
N ILE A 67 -1.90 -5.37 8.71
CA ILE A 67 -1.39 -6.72 8.41
C ILE A 67 -0.86 -7.47 9.65
N PRO A 68 -0.13 -6.84 10.60
CA PRO A 68 0.33 -7.56 11.79
C PRO A 68 -0.79 -8.17 12.64
N LEU A 69 -1.99 -7.57 12.60
CA LEU A 69 -3.14 -8.10 13.33
C LEU A 69 -3.68 -9.38 12.71
N THR A 70 -3.51 -9.65 11.41
CA THR A 70 -4.03 -10.87 10.77
C THR A 70 -3.39 -12.15 11.32
N PHE A 71 -2.24 -12.04 12.00
CA PHE A 71 -1.57 -13.15 12.67
C PHE A 71 -2.10 -13.42 14.09
N ASN A 72 -2.97 -12.56 14.62
CA ASN A 72 -3.58 -12.74 15.93
C ASN A 72 -4.73 -13.77 15.82
N PRO A 73 -4.82 -14.78 16.70
CA PRO A 73 -5.91 -15.77 16.68
C PRO A 73 -7.32 -15.17 16.72
N TYR A 74 -7.51 -13.97 17.28
CA TYR A 74 -8.81 -13.29 17.28
C TYR A 74 -9.28 -12.88 15.88
N TYR A 75 -8.38 -12.78 14.90
CA TYR A 75 -8.71 -12.45 13.52
C TYR A 75 -9.77 -13.40 12.95
N GLU A 76 -9.59 -14.71 13.13
CA GLU A 76 -10.52 -15.73 12.62
C GLU A 76 -11.92 -15.66 13.26
N ASN A 77 -12.03 -15.06 14.45
CA ASN A 77 -13.33 -14.84 15.10
C ASN A 77 -14.08 -13.62 14.55
N VAL A 78 -13.35 -12.66 13.98
CA VAL A 78 -13.90 -11.38 13.53
C VAL A 78 -14.09 -11.33 12.03
N ARG A 79 -13.17 -11.92 11.25
CA ARG A 79 -13.22 -11.99 9.79
C ARG A 79 -14.59 -12.40 9.24
N PRO A 80 -15.30 -13.41 9.80
CA PRO A 80 -16.61 -13.81 9.29
C PRO A 80 -17.73 -12.78 9.46
N ALA A 81 -17.52 -11.71 10.24
CA ALA A 81 -18.48 -10.62 10.40
C ALA A 81 -18.44 -9.60 9.24
N PHE A 82 -17.41 -9.65 8.41
CA PHE A 82 -17.24 -8.81 7.23
C PHE A 82 -17.53 -9.61 5.97
N ASP A 83 -17.92 -8.91 4.89
CA ASP A 83 -18.26 -9.56 3.62
C ASP A 83 -17.04 -10.17 2.90
N ASP A 84 -15.87 -9.53 3.02
CA ASP A 84 -14.63 -9.98 2.38
C ASP A 84 -13.38 -9.40 3.09
N ASP A 85 -12.24 -10.08 2.92
CA ASP A 85 -10.91 -9.64 3.37
C ASP A 85 -9.87 -9.77 2.26
N ILE A 86 -9.45 -8.64 1.68
CA ILE A 86 -8.53 -8.60 0.55
C ILE A 86 -7.14 -8.22 1.03
N ILE A 87 -6.21 -9.18 0.97
CA ILE A 87 -4.78 -8.92 1.19
C ILE A 87 -4.18 -8.41 -0.12
N LEU A 88 -3.55 -7.23 -0.09
CA LEU A 88 -2.77 -6.71 -1.20
C LEU A 88 -1.32 -7.23 -1.11
N PRO A 89 -0.92 -8.22 -1.93
CA PRO A 89 0.42 -8.80 -1.81
C PRO A 89 1.48 -7.85 -2.37
N GLN A 90 2.61 -7.76 -1.67
CA GLN A 90 3.85 -7.27 -2.26
C GLN A 90 4.41 -8.36 -3.17
N LEU A 91 4.42 -8.14 -4.49
CA LEU A 91 4.86 -9.15 -5.46
C LEU A 91 6.40 -9.25 -5.50
N PRO A 92 7.01 -10.35 -5.04
CA PRO A 92 8.45 -10.49 -5.02
C PRO A 92 9.00 -10.78 -6.42
N VAL A 93 9.91 -9.95 -6.90
CA VAL A 93 10.54 -10.14 -8.22
C VAL A 93 11.64 -11.20 -8.18
N LYS A 94 12.36 -11.30 -7.05
CA LYS A 94 13.41 -12.30 -6.82
C LYS A 94 12.97 -13.35 -5.82
N SER A 95 13.39 -14.59 -6.06
CA SER A 95 13.29 -15.67 -5.07
C SER A 95 14.14 -15.36 -3.83
N LYS A 96 13.85 -16.03 -2.71
CA LYS A 96 14.60 -15.85 -1.45
C LYS A 96 16.10 -16.11 -1.58
N ASP A 97 16.51 -17.02 -2.47
CA ASP A 97 17.91 -17.31 -2.76
C ASP A 97 18.53 -16.33 -3.79
N GLY A 98 17.74 -15.41 -4.32
CA GLY A 98 18.15 -14.39 -5.30
C GLY A 98 18.45 -14.93 -6.70
N LYS A 99 18.31 -16.24 -6.94
CA LYS A 99 18.75 -16.90 -8.18
C LYS A 99 17.71 -16.88 -9.29
N ARG A 100 16.42 -16.71 -8.96
CA ARG A 100 15.33 -16.77 -9.92
C ARG A 100 14.59 -15.44 -9.94
N VAL A 101 14.38 -14.93 -11.15
CA VAL A 101 13.50 -13.78 -11.41
C VAL A 101 12.12 -14.33 -11.77
N ASN A 102 11.09 -13.81 -11.12
CA ASN A 102 9.71 -14.11 -11.46
C ASN A 102 9.24 -13.14 -12.55
N GLU A 103 9.14 -13.63 -13.79
CA GLU A 103 8.76 -12.83 -14.95
C GLU A 103 7.34 -12.26 -14.85
N GLN A 104 6.39 -12.98 -14.26
CA GLN A 104 5.01 -12.49 -14.07
C GLN A 104 5.00 -11.25 -13.15
N ASN A 105 5.76 -11.31 -12.06
CA ASN A 105 5.88 -10.19 -11.13
C ASN A 105 6.66 -9.03 -11.75
N LEU A 106 7.68 -9.31 -12.56
CA LEU A 106 8.41 -8.28 -13.31
C LEU A 106 7.49 -7.55 -14.29
N ASN A 107 6.66 -8.28 -15.04
CA ASN A 107 5.67 -7.71 -15.95
C ASN A 107 4.60 -6.89 -15.22
N PHE A 108 4.22 -7.27 -14.00
CA PHE A 108 3.36 -6.44 -13.16
C PHE A 108 3.97 -5.05 -12.91
N TYR A 109 5.24 -4.96 -12.53
CA TYR A 109 5.90 -3.66 -12.33
C TYR A 109 6.11 -2.90 -13.64
N LYS A 110 6.42 -3.58 -14.76
CA LYS A 110 6.45 -2.96 -16.10
C LYS A 110 5.08 -2.31 -16.42
N GLY A 111 3.98 -3.02 -16.18
CA GLY A 111 2.62 -2.52 -16.38
C GLY A 111 2.23 -1.35 -15.47
N ILE A 112 2.83 -1.23 -14.28
CA ILE A 112 2.66 -0.03 -13.42
C ILE A 112 3.25 1.20 -14.09
N VAL A 113 4.44 1.08 -14.69
CA VAL A 113 5.12 2.21 -15.34
C VAL A 113 4.44 2.56 -16.66
N GLU A 114 4.03 1.56 -17.44
CA GLU A 114 3.30 1.74 -18.69
C GLU A 114 2.02 2.59 -18.51
N LYS A 115 1.30 2.37 -17.40
CA LYS A 115 0.10 3.18 -17.06
C LYS A 115 0.42 4.62 -16.66
N ARG A 116 1.69 4.96 -16.44
CA ARG A 116 2.14 6.28 -15.94
C ARG A 116 2.94 7.07 -16.97
N MET A 117 3.65 6.40 -17.89
CA MET A 117 4.46 7.02 -18.93
C MET A 117 4.73 6.05 -20.09
N ASN A 118 5.09 6.60 -21.26
CA ASN A 118 5.55 5.78 -22.38
C ASN A 118 6.87 5.07 -22.00
N LEU A 119 6.90 3.74 -22.15
CA LEU A 119 8.08 2.92 -21.88
C LEU A 119 9.27 3.25 -22.81
N ASP A 120 9.02 3.82 -24.00
CA ASP A 120 10.10 4.24 -24.92
C ASP A 120 11.02 5.32 -24.36
N LEU A 121 10.54 6.05 -23.33
CA LEU A 121 11.30 7.05 -22.58
C LEU A 121 12.24 6.43 -21.54
N ILE A 122 12.40 5.11 -21.53
CA ILE A 122 13.20 4.37 -20.56
C ILE A 122 14.02 3.33 -21.31
N GLU A 123 15.30 3.19 -20.96
CA GLU A 123 16.08 2.06 -21.46
C GLU A 123 15.62 0.75 -20.81
N GLU A 124 15.54 -0.34 -21.58
CA GLU A 124 15.03 -1.62 -21.08
C GLU A 124 15.80 -2.13 -19.86
N ASN A 125 17.13 -2.08 -19.90
CA ASN A 125 18.00 -2.44 -18.79
C ASN A 125 17.84 -1.51 -17.56
N ALA A 126 17.46 -0.25 -17.75
CA ALA A 126 17.21 0.70 -16.66
C ALA A 126 15.92 0.36 -15.92
N LEU A 127 14.86 0.03 -16.65
CA LEU A 127 13.58 -0.38 -16.07
C LEU A 127 13.74 -1.70 -15.29
N GLU A 128 14.41 -2.68 -15.88
CA GLU A 128 14.65 -3.96 -15.21
C GLU A 128 15.51 -3.80 -13.95
N GLU A 129 16.57 -2.99 -14.00
CA GLU A 129 17.38 -2.68 -12.83
C GLU A 129 16.54 -2.04 -11.72
N ALA A 130 15.69 -1.06 -12.05
CA ALA A 130 14.81 -0.40 -11.08
C ALA A 130 13.83 -1.38 -10.41
N ILE A 131 13.24 -2.29 -11.19
CA ILE A 131 12.28 -3.30 -10.70
C ILE A 131 13.00 -4.30 -9.81
N VAL A 132 14.14 -4.83 -10.26
CA VAL A 132 14.87 -5.90 -9.57
C VAL A 132 15.57 -5.42 -8.30
N SER A 133 16.01 -4.16 -8.27
CA SER A 133 16.69 -3.55 -7.13
C SER A 133 15.74 -3.00 -6.06
N THR A 134 14.43 -2.99 -6.32
CA THR A 134 13.43 -2.57 -5.35
C THR A 134 12.56 -3.75 -4.91
N GLY A 135 12.18 -3.76 -3.63
CA GLY A 135 11.32 -4.81 -3.06
C GLY A 135 9.91 -4.33 -2.73
N LYS A 136 9.69 -3.00 -2.78
CA LYS A 136 8.45 -2.32 -2.42
C LYS A 136 7.96 -1.44 -3.55
N THR A 137 6.66 -1.45 -3.82
CA THR A 137 6.07 -0.71 -4.94
C THR A 137 6.22 0.80 -4.77
N SER A 138 6.09 1.31 -3.54
CA SER A 138 6.26 2.72 -3.22
C SER A 138 7.71 3.20 -3.43
N GLU A 139 8.69 2.36 -3.08
CA GLU A 139 10.11 2.63 -3.33
C GLU A 139 10.40 2.61 -4.83
N PHE A 140 9.92 1.59 -5.54
CA PHE A 140 10.03 1.50 -7.00
C PHE A 140 9.53 2.78 -7.70
N ILE A 141 8.32 3.23 -7.37
CA ILE A 141 7.76 4.47 -7.93
C ILE A 141 8.61 5.69 -7.57
N SER A 142 9.16 5.73 -6.35
CA SER A 142 10.04 6.82 -5.93
C SER A 142 11.36 6.83 -6.72
N ILE A 143 11.93 5.66 -7.00
CA ILE A 143 13.12 5.49 -7.85
C ILE A 143 12.83 5.95 -9.27
N MET A 144 11.73 5.50 -9.88
CA MET A 144 11.36 5.92 -11.23
C MET A 144 11.14 7.42 -11.34
N ARG A 145 10.48 8.03 -10.35
CA ARG A 145 10.31 9.49 -10.28
C ARG A 145 11.65 10.22 -10.17
N ASP A 146 12.52 9.79 -9.26
CA ASP A 146 13.83 10.42 -9.06
C ASP A 146 14.73 10.26 -10.29
N ALA A 147 14.67 9.13 -10.98
CA ALA A 147 15.39 8.88 -12.22
C ALA A 147 14.86 9.75 -13.37
N ALA A 148 13.53 9.86 -13.52
CA ALA A 148 12.91 10.74 -14.52
C ALA A 148 13.30 12.21 -14.33
N ILE A 149 13.30 12.71 -13.09
CA ILE A 149 13.71 14.09 -12.78
C ILE A 149 15.18 14.31 -13.16
N LYS A 150 16.06 13.33 -12.92
CA LYS A 150 17.48 13.44 -13.29
C LYS A 150 17.68 13.42 -14.80
N ALA A 151 17.02 12.50 -15.51
CA ALA A 151 17.11 12.41 -16.97
C ALA A 151 16.67 13.74 -17.60
N TYR A 152 15.55 14.30 -17.14
CA TYR A 152 15.07 15.60 -17.58
C TYR A 152 16.08 16.73 -17.31
N ARG A 153 16.69 16.77 -16.13
CA ARG A 153 17.71 17.77 -15.77
C ARG A 153 19.01 17.64 -16.56
N ASN A 154 19.31 16.44 -17.04
CA ASN A 154 20.49 16.15 -17.86
C ASN A 154 20.18 16.33 -19.36
N GLU A 155 18.96 16.73 -19.72
CA GLU A 155 18.48 16.84 -21.11
C GLU A 155 18.56 15.51 -21.87
N ASN A 156 18.46 14.39 -21.15
CA ASN A 156 18.42 13.06 -21.76
C ASN A 156 17.03 12.79 -22.35
N GLU A 157 16.98 12.24 -23.55
CA GLU A 157 15.73 11.81 -24.20
C GLU A 157 15.08 10.61 -23.48
N LYS A 158 15.88 9.81 -22.77
CA LYS A 158 15.44 8.61 -22.04
C LYS A 158 16.02 8.55 -20.63
N ILE A 159 15.31 7.86 -19.74
CA ILE A 159 15.83 7.44 -18.44
C ILE A 159 16.81 6.30 -18.69
N THR A 160 18.09 6.56 -18.41
CA THR A 160 19.14 5.56 -18.58
C THR A 160 19.38 4.78 -17.29
N LYS A 161 20.16 3.70 -17.40
CA LYS A 161 20.59 2.93 -16.24
C LYS A 161 21.33 3.79 -15.21
N GLU A 162 22.09 4.80 -15.65
CA GLU A 162 22.86 5.67 -14.77
C GLU A 162 21.96 6.50 -13.83
N GLU A 163 20.86 7.05 -14.35
CA GLU A 163 19.91 7.81 -13.52
C GLU A 163 19.24 6.93 -12.45
N VAL A 164 18.91 5.69 -12.83
CA VAL A 164 18.34 4.68 -11.92
C VAL A 164 19.34 4.29 -10.85
N GLU A 165 20.59 4.01 -11.20
CA GLU A 165 21.65 3.68 -10.24
C GLU A 165 21.90 4.83 -9.26
N LYS A 166 21.94 6.08 -9.73
CA LYS A 166 22.02 7.26 -8.86
C LYS A 166 20.81 7.39 -7.92
N ALA A 167 19.62 6.98 -8.37
CA ALA A 167 18.41 7.01 -7.53
C ALA A 167 18.46 5.93 -6.45
N LEU A 168 18.90 4.72 -6.83
CA LEU A 168 19.11 3.60 -5.92
C LEU A 168 20.19 3.91 -4.87
N GLU A 169 21.28 4.56 -5.27
CA GLU A 169 22.34 4.96 -4.34
C GLU A 169 21.83 5.94 -3.27
N LYS A 170 20.99 6.91 -3.67
CA LYS A 170 20.32 7.83 -2.74
C LYS A 170 19.41 7.08 -1.76
N LEU A 171 18.67 6.07 -2.23
CA LEU A 171 17.84 5.22 -1.37
C LEU A 171 18.71 4.43 -0.38
N ARG A 172 19.81 3.81 -0.84
CA ARG A 172 20.76 3.08 0.02
C ARG A 172 21.35 3.98 1.11
N ARG A 173 21.81 5.18 0.76
CA ARG A 173 22.33 6.17 1.74
C ARG A 173 21.29 6.57 2.78
N THR A 174 20.01 6.63 2.41
CA THR A 174 18.91 6.90 3.37
C THR A 174 18.81 5.76 4.39
N TYR A 175 18.86 4.51 3.93
CA TYR A 175 18.85 3.34 4.80
C TYR A 175 20.10 3.25 5.68
N ASP A 176 21.29 3.45 5.13
CA ASP A 176 22.55 3.38 5.88
C ASP A 176 22.58 4.33 7.08
N ARG A 177 21.95 5.50 6.97
CA ARG A 177 21.81 6.47 8.07
C ARG A 177 20.89 6.00 9.19
N THR A 178 19.96 5.09 8.91
CA THR A 178 19.02 4.51 9.88
C THR A 178 19.55 3.22 10.52
N LEU A 179 20.60 2.63 9.96
CA LEU A 179 21.20 1.40 10.46
C LEU A 179 22.27 1.71 11.52
N THR A 180 22.12 1.13 12.71
CA THR A 180 23.13 1.17 13.78
C THR A 180 24.18 0.07 13.56
N GLU A 181 25.31 0.14 14.26
CA GLU A 181 26.34 -0.91 14.23
C GLU A 181 25.80 -2.29 14.66
N ALA A 182 24.76 -2.32 15.52
CA ALA A 182 24.06 -3.54 15.90
C ALA A 182 23.32 -4.20 14.72
N HIS A 183 22.87 -3.43 13.74
CA HIS A 183 22.24 -3.97 12.52
C HIS A 183 23.25 -4.41 11.45
N LYS A 184 24.52 -4.02 11.57
CA LYS A 184 25.57 -4.32 10.58
C LYS A 184 26.42 -5.54 10.94
N LYS A 185 26.36 -6.01 12.20
CA LYS A 185 26.97 -7.28 12.61
C LYS A 185 26.02 -8.42 12.23
N ARG A 186 26.46 -9.26 11.30
CA ARG A 186 25.85 -10.55 10.99
C ARG A 186 26.06 -11.56 12.12
#